data_AF-A0A917T7N9-F1
#
_entry.id   AF-A0A917T7N9-F1
#
_cell.length_a   1.000
_cell.length_b   1.000
_cell.length_c   1.000
_cell.angle_alpha   90.00
_cell.angle_beta   90.00
_cell.angle_gamma   90.00
#
_symmetry.space_group_name_H-M   'P 1'
#
loop_
_entity.id
_entity.type
_entity.pdbx_description
1 polymer ?
#
loop_
_entity_poly.entity_id
_entity_poly.type
_entity_poly.pdbx_seq_one_letter_code
_entity_poly.pdbx_strand_id
1 'polypeptide(L)'
;MAFLRWPVAVPPVAAVVLAATWGRKPHGIVLVLVAIALIAAVIAAVHHAEVVAHRVGEPFGTLILAIAVTVIEVGLIVMLMTTPGQRADTLARDTVYSAFMIVCNGVIGLSLLVGTLKHRVLEFRVEGVTGALATLTSLATLALVLPTFTTTSPGPSYSTVQLAFAGVASLVLYGVFVFVQTIRHRPHFAEEQDHHDSVLPSTRDAWISLGMLVVCLVAVVGLAKTESPAIERGVHILGAPQSVVGVAIALLVLLPETTAAVRAAARNRVQTSFNLALGSALASIGLTIPTIGVVASLLGQPLTLGLPSKDLVLLALTVVVSVMTVAPGRATLLQGTVHLSIFGAFIFLALTP
;
A
#
# COMPACT_ATOMS: atom_id res chain seq x y z
N MET A 1 -1.09 -29.51 -22.62
CA MET A 1 -2.16 -29.40 -21.60
C MET A 1 -1.72 -28.37 -20.57
N ALA A 2 -2.25 -27.14 -20.63
CA ALA A 2 -1.72 -25.98 -19.89
C ALA A 2 -2.69 -25.46 -18.80
N PHE A 3 -3.65 -26.27 -18.38
CA PHE A 3 -4.62 -25.90 -17.35
C PHE A 3 -4.15 -26.41 -15.98
N LEU A 4 -3.24 -25.66 -15.33
CA LEU A 4 -3.19 -25.47 -13.86
C LEU A 4 -2.03 -24.55 -13.45
N ARG A 5 -1.86 -23.39 -14.10
CA ARG A 5 -1.03 -22.33 -13.48
C ARG A 5 -1.90 -21.62 -12.45
N TRP A 6 -1.49 -21.65 -11.18
CA TRP A 6 -2.22 -21.06 -10.06
C TRP A 6 -2.74 -19.63 -10.32
N PRO A 7 -2.03 -18.72 -11.05
CA PRO A 7 -2.55 -17.37 -11.26
C PRO A 7 -3.82 -17.35 -12.12
N VAL A 8 -3.97 -18.31 -13.04
CA VAL A 8 -5.15 -18.39 -13.92
C VAL A 8 -6.35 -19.04 -13.22
N ALA A 9 -6.09 -19.93 -12.25
CA ALA A 9 -7.15 -20.63 -11.52
C ALA A 9 -7.73 -19.81 -10.36
N VAL A 10 -6.92 -18.98 -9.72
CA VAL A 10 -7.34 -18.19 -8.54
C VAL A 10 -8.47 -17.20 -8.84
N PRO A 11 -8.44 -16.35 -9.89
CA PRO A 11 -9.52 -15.39 -10.17
C PRO A 11 -10.91 -16.03 -10.29
N PRO A 12 -11.13 -17.08 -11.11
CA PRO A 12 -12.45 -17.70 -11.20
C PRO A 12 -12.84 -18.41 -9.91
N VAL A 13 -11.89 -19.04 -9.20
CA VAL A 13 -12.18 -19.67 -7.89
C VAL A 13 -12.62 -18.62 -6.87
N ALA A 14 -11.91 -17.50 -6.77
CA ALA A 14 -12.26 -16.39 -5.88
C ALA A 14 -13.63 -15.80 -6.23
N ALA A 15 -13.96 -15.67 -7.52
CA ALA A 15 -15.27 -15.24 -7.98
C ALA A 15 -16.39 -16.24 -7.61
N VAL A 16 -16.13 -17.54 -7.70
CA VAL A 16 -17.08 -18.59 -7.27
C VAL A 16 -17.29 -18.56 -5.76
N VAL A 17 -16.20 -18.44 -4.97
CA VAL A 17 -16.30 -18.28 -3.52
C VAL A 17 -17.14 -17.05 -3.19
N LEU A 18 -16.86 -15.92 -3.84
CA LEU A 18 -17.63 -14.69 -3.66
C LEU A 18 -19.11 -14.89 -3.97
N ALA A 19 -19.44 -15.49 -5.11
CA ALA A 19 -20.83 -15.76 -5.49
C ALA A 19 -21.53 -16.70 -4.49
N ALA A 20 -20.80 -17.70 -3.96
CA ALA A 20 -21.32 -18.64 -2.97
C ALA A 20 -21.54 -18.01 -1.59
N THR A 21 -20.81 -16.95 -1.23
CA THR A 21 -20.91 -16.27 0.06
C THR A 21 -21.61 -14.91 0.01
N TRP A 22 -21.95 -14.42 -1.19
CA TRP A 22 -22.56 -13.10 -1.37
C TRP A 22 -23.87 -12.96 -0.58
N GLY A 23 -23.96 -11.91 0.24
CA GLY A 23 -25.13 -11.65 1.09
C GLY A 23 -25.33 -12.64 2.24
N ARG A 24 -24.41 -13.59 2.43
CA ARG A 24 -24.43 -14.55 3.55
C ARG A 24 -23.50 -14.09 4.66
N LYS A 25 -23.68 -14.65 5.86
CA LYS A 25 -22.80 -14.42 7.03
C LYS A 25 -22.02 -15.71 7.31
N PRO A 26 -20.94 -16.00 6.55
CA PRO A 26 -20.15 -17.21 6.76
C PRO A 26 -19.52 -17.20 8.16
N HIS A 27 -19.35 -18.39 8.72
CA HIS A 27 -18.78 -18.62 10.04
C HIS A 27 -17.91 -19.89 10.02
N GLY A 28 -17.01 -20.01 11.00
CA GLY A 28 -16.12 -21.16 11.13
C GLY A 28 -15.23 -21.35 9.89
N ILE A 29 -15.19 -22.57 9.37
CA ILE A 29 -14.32 -22.96 8.25
C ILE A 29 -14.61 -22.16 6.98
N VAL A 30 -15.88 -21.84 6.70
CA VAL A 30 -16.25 -21.10 5.49
C VAL A 30 -15.65 -19.69 5.50
N LEU A 31 -15.62 -19.04 6.67
CA LEU A 31 -14.97 -17.74 6.83
C LEU A 31 -13.47 -17.83 6.58
N VAL A 32 -12.79 -18.85 7.13
CA VAL A 32 -11.36 -19.07 6.86
C VAL A 32 -11.09 -19.28 5.36
N LEU A 33 -11.97 -20.00 4.66
CA LEU A 33 -11.86 -20.18 3.20
C LEU A 33 -12.06 -18.88 2.43
N VAL A 34 -12.96 -17.99 2.87
CA VAL A 34 -13.15 -16.67 2.26
C VAL A 34 -11.89 -15.81 2.47
N ALA A 35 -11.31 -15.80 3.67
CA ALA A 35 -10.05 -15.10 3.95
C ALA A 35 -8.88 -15.61 3.10
N ILE A 36 -8.74 -16.95 2.93
CA ILE A 36 -7.73 -17.54 2.05
C ILE A 36 -7.97 -17.13 0.60
N ALA A 37 -9.22 -17.17 0.13
CA ALA A 37 -9.58 -16.76 -1.23
C ALA A 37 -9.29 -15.27 -1.47
N LEU A 38 -9.54 -14.41 -0.47
CA LEU A 38 -9.22 -12.99 -0.52
C LEU A 38 -7.71 -12.76 -0.69
N ILE A 39 -6.88 -13.37 0.16
CA ILE A 39 -5.41 -13.25 0.08
C ILE A 39 -4.90 -13.76 -1.26
N ALA A 40 -5.39 -14.92 -1.71
CA ALA A 40 -5.02 -15.47 -3.01
C ALA A 40 -5.41 -14.52 -4.16
N ALA A 41 -6.61 -13.93 -4.12
CA ALA A 41 -7.08 -12.98 -5.13
C ALA A 41 -6.25 -11.70 -5.17
N VAL A 42 -5.80 -11.17 -4.03
CA VAL A 42 -4.87 -10.02 -3.97
C VAL A 42 -3.54 -10.36 -4.64
N ILE A 43 -2.94 -11.50 -4.30
CA ILE A 43 -1.66 -11.94 -4.90
C ILE A 43 -1.82 -12.17 -6.41
N ALA A 44 -2.93 -12.78 -6.84
CA ALA A 44 -3.23 -12.99 -8.26
C ALA A 44 -3.48 -11.66 -9.01
N ALA A 45 -4.13 -10.68 -8.37
CA ALA A 45 -4.34 -9.35 -8.95
C ALA A 45 -2.99 -8.67 -9.25
N VAL A 46 -2.08 -8.64 -8.27
CA VAL A 46 -0.75 -8.05 -8.46
C VAL A 46 0.01 -8.77 -9.57
N HIS A 47 -0.01 -10.11 -9.59
CA HIS A 47 0.63 -10.87 -10.68
C HIS A 47 0.07 -10.51 -12.07
N HIS A 48 -1.25 -10.42 -12.22
CA HIS A 48 -1.84 -10.04 -13.50
C HIS A 48 -1.54 -8.58 -13.87
N ALA A 49 -1.50 -7.67 -12.89
CA ALA A 49 -1.09 -6.29 -13.10
C ALA A 49 0.38 -6.21 -13.56
N GLU A 50 1.29 -7.01 -13.00
CA GLU A 50 2.68 -7.12 -13.43
C GLU A 50 2.80 -7.63 -14.88
N VAL A 51 2.02 -8.63 -15.27
CA VAL A 51 2.04 -9.16 -16.66
C VAL A 51 1.60 -8.08 -17.65
N VAL A 52 0.54 -7.33 -17.33
CA VAL A 52 0.09 -6.20 -18.16
C VAL A 52 1.15 -5.10 -18.19
N ALA A 53 1.69 -4.73 -17.04
CA ALA A 53 2.72 -3.71 -16.90
C ALA A 53 4.00 -4.04 -17.70
N HIS A 54 4.46 -5.30 -17.63
CA HIS A 54 5.65 -5.75 -18.34
C HIS A 54 5.46 -5.73 -19.86
N ARG A 55 4.24 -6.00 -20.35
CA ARG A 55 3.93 -5.87 -21.78
C ARG A 55 3.91 -4.41 -22.23
N VAL A 56 3.38 -3.51 -21.41
CA VAL A 56 3.25 -2.08 -21.74
C VAL A 56 4.61 -1.38 -21.69
N GLY A 57 5.49 -1.76 -20.76
CA GLY A 57 6.82 -1.18 -20.60
C GLY A 57 6.82 0.15 -19.83
N GLU A 58 8.02 0.62 -19.48
CA GLU A 58 8.20 1.89 -18.74
C GLU A 58 7.95 3.11 -19.65
N PRO A 59 7.32 4.20 -19.16
CA PRO A 59 6.92 4.46 -17.77
C PRO A 59 5.53 3.91 -17.38
N PHE A 60 4.70 3.58 -18.37
CA PHE A 60 3.28 3.30 -18.17
C PHE A 60 3.02 2.00 -17.40
N GLY A 61 3.93 1.02 -17.48
CA GLY A 61 3.85 -0.21 -16.70
C GLY A 61 3.85 0.05 -15.19
N THR A 62 4.72 0.94 -14.71
CA THR A 62 4.76 1.35 -13.29
C THR A 62 3.43 1.98 -12.85
N LEU A 63 2.85 2.81 -13.73
CA LEU A 63 1.57 3.45 -13.45
C LEU A 63 0.42 2.43 -13.42
N ILE A 64 0.42 1.43 -14.30
CA ILE A 64 -0.58 0.35 -14.32
C ILE A 64 -0.55 -0.45 -13.01
N LEU A 65 0.65 -0.83 -12.56
CA LEU A 65 0.80 -1.56 -11.30
C LEU A 65 0.31 -0.73 -10.11
N ALA A 66 0.73 0.55 -10.04
CA ALA A 66 0.29 1.46 -9.00
C ALA A 66 -1.22 1.65 -8.98
N ILE A 67 -1.84 1.88 -10.13
CA ILE A 67 -3.30 2.02 -10.25
C ILE A 67 -4.00 0.73 -9.80
N ALA A 68 -3.51 -0.45 -10.20
CA ALA A 68 -4.13 -1.71 -9.80
C ALA A 68 -4.16 -1.87 -8.26
N VAL A 69 -3.02 -1.60 -7.59
CA VAL A 69 -2.92 -1.66 -6.12
C VAL A 69 -3.80 -0.59 -5.47
N THR A 70 -3.79 0.64 -5.98
CA THR A 70 -4.66 1.73 -5.49
C THR A 70 -6.14 1.38 -5.66
N VAL A 71 -6.55 0.74 -6.75
CA VAL A 71 -7.95 0.31 -6.95
C VAL A 71 -8.35 -0.72 -5.91
N ILE A 72 -7.45 -1.64 -5.54
CA ILE A 72 -7.70 -2.55 -4.41
C ILE A 72 -7.87 -1.74 -3.12
N GLU A 73 -6.90 -0.90 -2.78
CA GLU A 73 -6.89 -0.12 -1.54
C GLU A 73 -8.13 0.79 -1.41
N VAL A 74 -8.36 1.67 -2.38
CA VAL A 74 -9.51 2.57 -2.42
C VAL A 74 -10.81 1.79 -2.46
N GLY A 75 -10.89 0.71 -3.24
CA GLY A 75 -12.09 -0.13 -3.33
C GLY A 75 -12.49 -0.71 -1.98
N LEU A 76 -11.50 -1.19 -1.20
CA LEU A 76 -11.71 -1.67 0.16
C LEU A 76 -12.15 -0.56 1.12
N ILE A 77 -11.50 0.61 1.06
CA ILE A 77 -11.84 1.75 1.91
C ILE A 77 -13.27 2.22 1.61
N VAL A 78 -13.62 2.48 0.34
CA VAL A 78 -14.95 2.95 -0.08
C VAL A 78 -16.04 1.93 0.26
N MET A 79 -15.76 0.64 0.08
CA MET A 79 -16.70 -0.42 0.47
C MET A 79 -17.03 -0.39 1.96
N LEU A 80 -16.04 -0.18 2.82
CA LEU A 80 -16.25 -0.09 4.26
C LEU A 80 -16.92 1.24 4.65
N MET A 81 -16.53 2.35 4.00
CA MET A 81 -17.15 3.65 4.22
C MET A 81 -18.66 3.68 3.90
N THR A 82 -19.09 2.84 2.95
CA THR A 82 -20.50 2.70 2.56
C THR A 82 -21.25 1.64 3.37
N THR A 83 -20.58 0.95 4.30
CA THR A 83 -21.21 -0.06 5.16
C THR A 83 -21.84 0.61 6.39
N PRO A 84 -23.16 0.43 6.63
CA PRO A 84 -23.86 1.10 7.74
C PRO A 84 -23.29 0.72 9.11
N GLY A 85 -23.14 1.70 10.00
CA GLY A 85 -22.73 1.49 11.40
C GLY A 85 -21.23 1.53 11.68
N GLN A 86 -20.39 1.67 10.65
CA GLN A 86 -18.94 1.82 10.81
C GLN A 86 -18.53 3.30 10.96
N ARG A 87 -17.52 3.57 11.79
CA ARG A 87 -16.82 4.88 11.84
C ARG A 87 -15.95 5.05 10.59
N ALA A 88 -16.64 5.30 9.48
CA ALA A 88 -16.09 5.42 8.14
C ALA A 88 -15.20 6.66 7.93
N ASP A 89 -15.38 7.69 8.74
CA ASP A 89 -14.81 9.02 8.52
C ASP A 89 -13.30 9.07 8.73
N THR A 90 -12.74 8.22 9.59
CA THR A 90 -11.29 8.13 9.83
C THR A 90 -10.62 6.94 9.14
N LEU A 91 -11.38 6.01 8.57
CA LEU A 91 -10.83 4.75 8.02
C LEU A 91 -9.80 5.00 6.91
N ALA A 92 -10.09 5.96 6.03
CA ALA A 92 -9.19 6.39 4.97
C ALA A 92 -7.85 6.88 5.53
N ARG A 93 -7.91 7.78 6.52
CA ARG A 93 -6.73 8.29 7.23
C ARG A 93 -5.95 7.15 7.88
N ASP A 94 -6.63 6.29 8.63
CA ASP A 94 -5.99 5.24 9.42
C ASP A 94 -5.32 4.20 8.50
N THR A 95 -5.92 3.90 7.36
CA THR A 95 -5.34 2.99 6.35
C THR A 95 -4.11 3.61 5.68
N VAL A 96 -4.20 4.85 5.20
CA VAL A 96 -3.07 5.53 4.51
C VAL A 96 -1.91 5.79 5.47
N TYR A 97 -2.20 6.19 6.71
CA TYR A 97 -1.20 6.30 7.78
C TYR A 97 -0.53 4.95 8.07
N SER A 98 -1.32 3.88 8.18
CA SER A 98 -0.79 2.54 8.39
C SER A 98 0.10 2.10 7.23
N ALA A 99 -0.27 2.39 5.98
CA ALA A 99 0.54 2.09 4.81
C ALA A 99 1.92 2.78 4.88
N PHE A 100 1.96 4.07 5.27
CA PHE A 100 3.22 4.78 5.50
C PHE A 100 4.07 4.09 6.57
N MET A 101 3.48 3.79 7.73
CA MET A 101 4.20 3.19 8.87
C MET A 101 4.69 1.77 8.56
N ILE A 102 3.87 0.97 7.88
CA ILE A 102 4.22 -0.39 7.45
C ILE A 102 5.36 -0.33 6.43
N VAL A 103 5.30 0.53 5.42
CA VAL A 103 6.37 0.62 4.42
C VAL A 103 7.68 1.13 5.04
N CYS A 104 7.64 2.30 5.68
CA CYS A 104 8.85 2.98 6.14
C CYS A 104 9.54 2.27 7.30
N ASN A 105 8.80 1.55 8.15
CA ASN A 105 9.37 0.89 9.33
C ASN A 105 9.31 -0.63 9.25
N GLY A 106 8.18 -1.20 8.80
CA GLY A 106 8.01 -2.64 8.67
C GLY A 106 8.79 -3.22 7.48
N VAL A 107 8.44 -2.80 6.27
CA VAL A 107 9.01 -3.34 5.02
C VAL A 107 10.48 -2.98 4.88
N ILE A 108 10.83 -1.69 5.05
CA ILE A 108 12.24 -1.25 5.01
C ILE A 108 13.03 -1.91 6.14
N GLY A 109 12.53 -1.90 7.37
CA GLY A 109 13.21 -2.51 8.52
C GLY A 109 13.46 -4.01 8.33
N LEU A 110 12.47 -4.76 7.84
CA LEU A 110 12.59 -6.19 7.56
C LEU A 110 13.55 -6.45 6.39
N SER A 111 13.49 -5.64 5.35
CA SER A 111 14.39 -5.74 4.18
C SER A 111 15.85 -5.50 4.60
N LEU A 112 16.10 -4.48 5.41
CA LEU A 112 17.41 -4.19 5.98
C LEU A 112 17.88 -5.31 6.90
N LEU A 113 17.03 -5.80 7.81
CA LEU A 113 17.36 -6.91 8.71
C LEU A 113 17.77 -8.15 7.91
N VAL A 114 16.92 -8.61 6.99
CA VAL A 114 17.18 -9.82 6.19
C VAL A 114 18.40 -9.64 5.29
N GLY A 115 18.55 -8.49 4.64
CA GLY A 115 19.70 -8.24 3.77
C GLY A 115 21.02 -8.15 4.54
N THR A 116 21.05 -7.50 5.70
CA THR A 116 22.27 -7.31 6.51
C THR A 116 22.66 -8.56 7.30
N LEU A 117 21.71 -9.42 7.69
CA LEU A 117 22.04 -10.72 8.30
C LEU A 117 22.90 -11.60 7.38
N LYS A 118 22.72 -11.46 6.06
CA LYS A 118 23.48 -12.21 5.05
C LYS A 118 24.71 -11.45 4.53
N HIS A 119 24.60 -10.15 4.28
CA HIS A 119 25.64 -9.37 3.60
C HIS A 119 26.40 -8.38 4.51
N ARG A 120 26.04 -8.29 5.80
CA ARG A 120 26.56 -7.39 6.85
C ARG A 120 26.28 -5.90 6.64
N VAL A 121 26.60 -5.38 5.46
CA VAL A 121 26.37 -3.98 5.06
C VAL A 121 25.67 -3.98 3.70
N LEU A 122 24.65 -3.15 3.55
CA LEU A 122 23.92 -2.95 2.30
C LEU A 122 24.22 -1.55 1.77
N GLU A 123 24.49 -1.42 0.48
CA GLU A 123 24.77 -0.15 -0.19
C GLU A 123 23.66 0.16 -1.21
N PHE A 124 23.32 1.45 -1.34
CA PHE A 124 22.29 1.93 -2.25
C PHE A 124 22.55 3.38 -2.67
N ARG A 125 21.87 3.82 -3.75
CA ARG A 125 21.98 5.17 -4.28
C ARG A 125 21.13 6.12 -3.46
N VAL A 126 21.76 7.11 -2.82
CA VAL A 126 21.10 8.05 -1.91
C VAL A 126 20.10 8.94 -2.66
N GLU A 127 20.42 9.30 -3.90
CA GLU A 127 19.68 10.28 -4.69
C GLU A 127 18.24 9.82 -4.97
N GLY A 128 18.07 8.55 -5.39
CA GLY A 128 16.76 8.00 -5.68
C GLY A 128 15.90 7.84 -4.41
N VAL A 129 16.52 7.31 -3.35
CA VAL A 129 15.80 7.01 -2.09
C VAL A 129 15.44 8.28 -1.32
N THR A 130 16.34 9.27 -1.29
CA THR A 130 16.08 10.57 -0.63
C THR A 130 15.00 11.34 -1.37
N GLY A 131 15.00 11.32 -2.71
CA GLY A 131 13.93 11.92 -3.51
C GLY A 131 12.57 11.28 -3.20
N ALA A 132 12.50 9.95 -3.16
CA ALA A 132 11.28 9.23 -2.80
C ALA A 132 10.79 9.56 -1.38
N LEU A 133 11.69 9.57 -0.38
CA LEU A 133 11.35 9.93 1.00
C LEU A 133 10.88 11.37 1.15
N ALA A 134 11.50 12.31 0.43
CA ALA A 134 11.09 13.72 0.44
C ALA A 134 9.67 13.87 -0.12
N THR A 135 9.38 13.29 -1.28
CA THR A 135 8.03 13.29 -1.87
C THR A 135 7.02 12.62 -0.94
N LEU A 136 7.36 11.48 -0.35
CA LEU A 136 6.47 10.73 0.53
C LEU A 136 6.16 11.51 1.81
N THR A 137 7.17 12.18 2.38
CA THR A 137 7.00 13.05 3.56
C THR A 137 6.13 14.25 3.22
N SER A 138 6.32 14.88 2.05
CA SER A 138 5.46 15.98 1.60
C SER A 138 4.02 15.52 1.42
N LEU A 139 3.78 14.38 0.77
CA LEU A 139 2.45 13.80 0.59
C LEU A 139 1.78 13.49 1.94
N ALA A 140 2.47 12.80 2.84
CA ALA A 140 1.94 12.48 4.17
C ALA A 140 1.63 13.74 4.99
N THR A 141 2.50 14.76 4.92
CA THR A 141 2.28 16.02 5.64
C THR A 141 1.08 16.79 5.09
N LEU A 142 1.01 16.95 3.77
CA LEU A 142 -0.11 17.61 3.09
C LEU A 142 -1.43 16.87 3.29
N ALA A 143 -1.43 15.54 3.25
CA ALA A 143 -2.65 14.76 3.35
C ALA A 143 -3.12 14.53 4.78
N LEU A 144 -2.20 14.26 5.73
CA LEU A 144 -2.54 13.70 7.04
C LEU A 144 -2.16 14.59 8.23
N VAL A 145 -1.19 15.50 8.07
CA VAL A 145 -0.71 16.36 9.18
C VAL A 145 -1.42 17.70 9.17
N LEU A 146 -1.35 18.42 8.06
CA LEU A 146 -1.89 19.77 7.93
C LEU A 146 -3.40 19.92 8.22
N PRO A 147 -4.30 18.95 7.92
CA PRO A 147 -5.71 19.10 8.26
C PRO A 147 -5.96 19.31 9.76
N THR A 148 -5.06 18.82 10.64
CA THR A 148 -5.15 19.02 12.09
C THR A 148 -4.86 20.47 12.51
N PHE A 149 -4.16 21.24 11.69
CA PHE A 149 -3.67 22.59 12.01
C PHE A 149 -4.40 23.70 11.23
N THR A 150 -5.21 23.36 10.23
CA THR A 150 -6.03 24.34 9.52
C THR A 150 -7.25 24.77 10.34
N THR A 151 -7.68 26.03 10.17
CA THR A 151 -8.77 26.62 10.98
C THR A 151 -10.05 26.89 10.19
N THR A 152 -10.04 26.66 8.86
CA THR A 152 -11.16 26.98 7.96
C THR A 152 -12.38 26.08 8.15
N SER A 153 -12.16 24.82 8.55
CA SER A 153 -13.21 23.85 8.84
C SER A 153 -13.08 23.36 10.29
N PRO A 154 -14.19 23.16 11.02
CA PRO A 154 -14.14 22.58 12.35
C PRO A 154 -13.58 21.16 12.35
N GLY A 155 -12.71 20.87 13.31
CA GLY A 155 -12.10 19.54 13.47
C GLY A 155 -10.92 19.27 12.52
N PRO A 156 -10.32 18.07 12.59
CA PRO A 156 -9.12 17.71 11.84
C PRO A 156 -9.44 17.32 10.38
N SER A 157 -10.10 18.21 9.65
CA SER A 157 -10.57 17.99 8.28
C SER A 157 -10.30 19.21 7.40
N TYR A 158 -10.25 18.98 6.09
CA TYR A 158 -10.13 20.05 5.12
C TYR A 158 -11.48 20.58 4.67
N SER A 159 -11.56 21.89 4.44
CA SER A 159 -12.60 22.48 3.59
C SER A 159 -12.51 21.92 2.16
N THR A 160 -13.59 22.03 1.39
CA THR A 160 -13.63 21.54 0.00
C THR A 160 -12.49 22.09 -0.86
N VAL A 161 -12.17 23.39 -0.73
CA VAL A 161 -11.09 24.03 -1.49
C VAL A 161 -9.72 23.52 -1.06
N GLN A 162 -9.49 23.34 0.24
CA GLN A 162 -8.24 22.78 0.77
C GLN A 162 -8.07 21.30 0.36
N LEU A 163 -9.14 20.51 0.38
CA LEU A 163 -9.13 19.12 -0.05
C LEU A 163 -8.83 19.00 -1.55
N ALA A 164 -9.45 19.86 -2.38
CA ALA A 164 -9.17 19.92 -3.81
C ALA A 164 -7.70 20.30 -4.08
N PHE A 165 -7.18 21.30 -3.38
CA PHE A 165 -5.76 21.67 -3.46
C PHE A 165 -4.84 20.52 -3.05
N ALA A 166 -5.08 19.90 -1.90
CA ALA A 166 -4.28 18.77 -1.40
C ALA A 166 -4.31 17.59 -2.36
N GLY A 167 -5.48 17.28 -2.93
CA GLY A 167 -5.66 16.24 -3.94
C GLY A 167 -4.85 16.52 -5.22
N VAL A 168 -4.99 17.72 -5.79
CA VAL A 168 -4.24 18.13 -6.99
C VAL A 168 -2.73 18.14 -6.73
N ALA A 169 -2.30 18.73 -5.61
CA ALA A 169 -0.89 18.74 -5.22
C ALA A 169 -0.33 17.32 -5.06
N SER A 170 -1.12 16.40 -4.51
CA SER A 170 -0.73 14.99 -4.36
C SER A 170 -0.54 14.29 -5.70
N LEU A 171 -1.47 14.49 -6.63
CA LEU A 171 -1.36 13.96 -8.00
C LEU A 171 -0.15 14.53 -8.73
N VAL A 172 0.13 15.83 -8.59
CA VAL A 172 1.29 16.48 -9.20
C VAL A 172 2.59 15.91 -8.61
N LEU A 173 2.71 15.81 -7.29
CA LEU A 173 3.89 15.26 -6.63
C LEU A 173 4.15 13.80 -7.04
N TYR A 174 3.11 12.97 -7.05
CA TYR A 174 3.22 11.58 -7.48
C TYR A 174 3.57 11.48 -8.97
N GLY A 175 2.90 12.25 -9.83
CA GLY A 175 3.17 12.25 -11.27
C GLY A 175 4.60 12.70 -11.61
N VAL A 176 5.08 13.76 -10.96
CA VAL A 176 6.47 14.22 -11.10
C VAL A 176 7.46 13.15 -10.61
N PHE A 177 7.18 12.51 -9.46
CA PHE A 177 8.01 11.42 -8.96
C PHE A 177 8.10 10.26 -9.96
N VAL A 178 6.96 9.78 -10.49
CA VAL A 178 6.93 8.71 -11.49
C VAL A 178 7.72 9.12 -12.74
N PHE A 179 7.54 10.35 -13.24
CA PHE A 179 8.29 10.86 -14.39
C PHE A 179 9.81 10.90 -14.15
N VAL A 180 10.22 11.37 -12.97
CA VAL A 180 11.62 11.42 -12.56
C VAL A 180 12.21 10.01 -12.43
N GLN A 181 11.48 9.10 -11.80
CA GLN A 181 11.90 7.72 -11.57
C GLN A 181 12.04 6.91 -12.86
N THR A 182 11.14 7.10 -13.83
CA THR A 182 11.04 6.26 -15.02
C THR A 182 11.71 6.85 -16.26
N ILE A 183 11.79 8.18 -16.37
CA ILE A 183 12.31 8.85 -17.57
C ILE A 183 13.54 9.70 -17.24
N ARG A 184 13.35 10.80 -16.49
CA ARG A 184 14.34 11.88 -16.43
C ARG A 184 15.62 11.49 -15.67
N HIS A 185 15.47 10.75 -14.58
CA HIS A 185 16.54 10.45 -13.64
C HIS A 185 16.58 8.96 -13.28
N ARG A 186 16.09 8.10 -14.19
CA ARG A 186 16.08 6.64 -14.07
C ARG A 186 17.40 6.04 -13.54
N PRO A 187 18.61 6.50 -13.94
CA PRO A 187 19.86 5.96 -13.39
C PRO A 187 20.02 6.06 -11.86
N HIS A 188 19.36 7.01 -11.20
CA HIS A 188 19.38 7.14 -9.73
C HIS A 188 18.53 6.06 -9.03
N PHE A 189 17.62 5.44 -9.76
CA PHE A 189 16.70 4.41 -9.27
C PHE A 189 17.06 3.02 -9.82
N ALA A 190 17.77 2.96 -10.94
CA ALA A 190 18.17 1.70 -11.54
C ALA A 190 19.25 1.00 -10.69
N GLU A 191 19.04 -0.30 -10.49
CA GLU A 191 20.07 -1.24 -10.09
C GLU A 191 20.58 -1.90 -11.37
N GLU A 192 21.90 -2.05 -11.54
CA GLU A 192 22.48 -2.71 -12.73
C GLU A 192 21.95 -4.14 -12.78
N GLN A 193 21.01 -4.40 -13.69
CA GLN A 193 20.50 -5.74 -13.94
C GLN A 193 21.44 -6.42 -14.92
N ASP A 194 21.96 -7.59 -14.56
CA ASP A 194 22.41 -8.57 -15.57
C ASP A 194 21.27 -8.72 -16.57
N HIS A 195 21.53 -8.38 -17.83
CA HIS A 195 20.61 -8.50 -18.95
C HIS A 195 20.22 -9.97 -19.14
N HIS A 196 19.29 -10.47 -18.34
CA HIS A 196 18.51 -11.63 -18.69
C HIS A 196 17.41 -11.15 -19.62
N ASP A 197 17.45 -11.64 -20.86
CA ASP A 197 16.41 -11.50 -21.86
C ASP A 197 15.09 -12.05 -21.30
N SER A 198 14.38 -11.25 -20.50
CA SER A 198 13.05 -11.57 -20.04
C SER A 198 12.14 -11.48 -21.26
N VAL A 199 11.74 -12.63 -21.78
CA VAL A 199 10.80 -12.73 -22.89
C VAL A 199 9.55 -11.92 -22.55
N LEU A 200 9.24 -10.90 -23.37
CA LEU A 200 8.04 -10.10 -23.17
C LEU A 200 6.79 -10.99 -23.28
N PRO A 201 5.78 -10.78 -22.42
CA PRO A 201 4.50 -11.48 -22.53
C PRO A 201 3.89 -11.27 -23.92
N SER A 202 3.19 -12.28 -24.45
CA SER A 202 2.48 -12.08 -25.72
C SER A 202 1.29 -11.12 -25.54
N THR A 203 0.86 -10.48 -26.62
CA THR A 203 -0.34 -9.61 -26.58
C THR A 203 -1.57 -10.36 -26.06
N ARG A 204 -1.69 -11.65 -26.36
CA ARG A 204 -2.77 -12.50 -25.87
C ARG A 204 -2.68 -12.69 -24.36
N ASP A 205 -1.49 -12.95 -23.82
CA ASP A 205 -1.29 -13.14 -22.38
C ASP A 205 -1.58 -11.85 -21.60
N ALA A 206 -1.26 -10.69 -22.17
CA ALA A 206 -1.58 -9.40 -21.58
C ALA A 206 -3.09 -9.14 -21.53
N TRP A 207 -3.84 -9.42 -22.61
CA TRP A 207 -5.31 -9.29 -22.61
C TRP A 207 -6.00 -10.27 -21.67
N ILE A 208 -5.54 -11.53 -21.61
CA ILE A 208 -6.05 -12.51 -20.65
C ILE A 208 -5.78 -12.03 -19.22
N SER A 209 -4.57 -11.54 -18.94
CA SER A 209 -4.22 -11.02 -17.63
C SER A 209 -5.02 -9.78 -17.27
N LEU A 210 -5.31 -8.89 -18.22
CA LEU A 210 -6.18 -7.75 -17.98
C LEU A 210 -7.60 -8.19 -17.59
N GLY A 211 -8.17 -9.17 -18.29
CA GLY A 211 -9.48 -9.74 -17.94
C GLY A 211 -9.47 -10.39 -16.54
N MET A 212 -8.44 -11.17 -16.23
CA MET A 212 -8.29 -11.81 -14.93
C MET A 212 -8.03 -10.81 -13.79
N LEU A 213 -7.31 -9.72 -14.06
CA LEU A 213 -7.11 -8.61 -13.13
C LEU A 213 -8.46 -8.02 -12.72
N VAL A 214 -9.34 -7.71 -13.69
CA VAL A 214 -10.68 -7.17 -13.40
C VAL A 214 -11.50 -8.14 -12.53
N VAL A 215 -11.45 -9.44 -12.84
CA VAL A 215 -12.12 -10.47 -12.01
C VAL A 215 -11.56 -10.49 -10.59
N CYS A 216 -10.23 -10.44 -10.43
CA CYS A 216 -9.60 -10.36 -9.12
C CYS A 216 -10.02 -9.11 -8.36
N LEU A 217 -10.05 -7.94 -8.99
CA LEU A 217 -10.43 -6.68 -8.33
C LEU A 217 -11.87 -6.76 -7.76
N VAL A 218 -12.81 -7.28 -8.57
CA VAL A 218 -14.20 -7.52 -8.11
C VAL A 218 -14.23 -8.53 -6.95
N ALA A 219 -13.49 -9.64 -7.10
CA ALA A 219 -13.41 -10.67 -6.07
C ALA A 219 -12.84 -10.12 -4.76
N VAL A 220 -11.76 -9.35 -4.80
CA VAL A 220 -11.09 -8.77 -3.62
C VAL A 220 -12.03 -7.84 -2.86
N VAL A 221 -12.65 -6.87 -3.55
CA VAL A 221 -13.59 -5.93 -2.89
C VAL A 221 -14.79 -6.67 -2.29
N GLY A 222 -15.34 -7.64 -3.02
CA GLY A 222 -16.49 -8.42 -2.56
C GLY A 222 -16.18 -9.37 -1.40
N LEU A 223 -15.05 -10.08 -1.46
CA LEU A 223 -14.64 -11.02 -0.42
C LEU A 223 -14.27 -10.26 0.86
N ALA A 224 -13.59 -9.12 0.75
CA ALA A 224 -13.31 -8.27 1.90
C ALA A 224 -14.58 -7.71 2.55
N LYS A 225 -15.63 -7.40 1.76
CA LYS A 225 -16.95 -7.05 2.31
C LYS A 225 -17.57 -8.18 3.10
N THR A 226 -17.35 -9.41 2.66
CA THR A 226 -17.83 -10.61 3.35
C THR A 226 -17.06 -10.83 4.66
N GLU A 227 -15.76 -10.51 4.68
CA GLU A 227 -14.87 -10.63 5.84
C GLU A 227 -14.99 -9.50 6.86
N SER A 228 -15.42 -8.30 6.46
CA SER A 228 -15.38 -7.12 7.33
C SER A 228 -16.06 -7.30 8.70
N PRO A 229 -17.24 -7.96 8.82
CA PRO A 229 -17.86 -8.15 10.14
C PRO A 229 -17.10 -9.14 11.02
N ALA A 230 -16.28 -10.02 10.43
CA ALA A 230 -15.40 -10.89 11.20
C ALA A 230 -14.17 -10.14 11.71
N ILE A 231 -13.55 -9.30 10.87
CA ILE A 231 -12.43 -8.44 11.26
C ILE A 231 -12.85 -7.53 12.42
N GLU A 232 -14.01 -6.87 12.32
CA GLU A 232 -14.55 -6.01 13.37
C GLU A 232 -14.81 -6.75 14.68
N ARG A 233 -15.42 -7.94 14.61
CA ARG A 233 -15.63 -8.77 15.80
C ARG A 233 -14.31 -9.15 16.44
N GLY A 234 -13.30 -9.50 15.64
CA GLY A 234 -11.95 -9.78 16.13
C GLY A 234 -11.34 -8.58 16.86
N VAL A 235 -11.41 -7.39 16.26
CA VAL A 235 -10.97 -6.12 16.87
C VAL A 235 -11.71 -5.85 18.19
N HIS A 236 -13.03 -6.04 18.21
CA HIS A 236 -13.83 -5.82 19.41
C HIS A 236 -13.53 -6.85 20.52
N ILE A 237 -13.31 -8.11 20.19
CA ILE A 237 -12.93 -9.16 21.17
C ILE A 237 -11.58 -8.84 21.82
N LEU A 238 -10.64 -8.29 21.05
CA LEU A 238 -9.34 -7.85 21.56
C LEU A 238 -9.41 -6.54 22.37
N GLY A 239 -10.58 -5.89 22.43
CA GLY A 239 -10.72 -4.56 23.04
C GLY A 239 -9.95 -3.47 22.27
N ALA A 240 -9.60 -3.73 21.01
CA ALA A 240 -8.74 -2.86 20.23
C ALA A 240 -9.55 -1.76 19.50
N PRO A 241 -8.94 -0.61 19.18
CA PRO A 241 -9.60 0.47 18.45
C PRO A 241 -9.94 0.13 17.00
N GLN A 242 -10.95 0.80 16.44
CA GLN A 242 -11.35 0.65 15.03
C GLN A 242 -10.23 1.02 14.03
N SER A 243 -9.26 1.84 14.41
CA SER A 243 -8.08 2.16 13.58
C SER A 243 -7.26 0.92 13.20
N VAL A 244 -7.37 -0.17 13.97
CA VAL A 244 -6.73 -1.47 13.66
C VAL A 244 -7.29 -2.08 12.37
N VAL A 245 -8.54 -1.77 11.99
CA VAL A 245 -9.10 -2.18 10.70
C VAL A 245 -8.28 -1.58 9.55
N GLY A 246 -7.90 -0.30 9.66
CA GLY A 246 -7.02 0.36 8.69
C GLY A 246 -5.63 -0.30 8.60
N VAL A 247 -5.07 -0.73 9.74
CA VAL A 247 -3.82 -1.51 9.79
C VAL A 247 -3.98 -2.84 9.05
N ALA A 248 -5.08 -3.56 9.27
CA ALA A 248 -5.34 -4.84 8.63
C ALA A 248 -5.49 -4.71 7.11
N ILE A 249 -6.20 -3.66 6.64
CA ILE A 249 -6.33 -3.38 5.20
C ILE A 249 -4.96 -3.06 4.60
N ALA A 250 -4.19 -2.17 5.23
CA ALA A 250 -2.87 -1.79 4.72
C ALA A 250 -1.91 -3.00 4.67
N LEU A 251 -1.92 -3.88 5.68
CA LEU A 251 -1.14 -5.12 5.66
C LEU A 251 -1.56 -6.07 4.53
N LEU A 252 -2.87 -6.23 4.30
CA LEU A 252 -3.39 -7.07 3.22
C LEU A 252 -2.96 -6.54 1.85
N VAL A 253 -3.11 -5.25 1.61
CA VAL A 253 -2.81 -4.61 0.32
C VAL A 253 -1.31 -4.63 0.04
N LEU A 254 -0.47 -4.32 1.03
CA LEU A 254 0.99 -4.26 0.89
C LEU A 254 1.68 -5.62 0.98
N LEU A 255 0.93 -6.71 1.17
CA LEU A 255 1.49 -8.04 1.35
C LEU A 255 2.36 -8.47 0.16
N PRO A 256 1.90 -8.38 -1.11
CA PRO A 256 2.71 -8.79 -2.27
C PRO A 256 4.02 -7.99 -2.36
N GLU A 257 3.94 -6.66 -2.22
CA GLU A 257 5.06 -5.72 -2.29
C GLU A 257 6.06 -5.96 -1.17
N THR A 258 5.58 -6.25 0.05
CA THR A 258 6.42 -6.61 1.19
C THR A 258 7.25 -7.86 0.88
N THR A 259 6.61 -8.89 0.33
CA THR A 259 7.32 -10.13 -0.02
C THR A 259 8.34 -9.93 -1.15
N ALA A 260 8.00 -9.08 -2.13
CA ALA A 260 8.89 -8.75 -3.25
C ALA A 260 10.12 -7.94 -2.77
N ALA A 261 9.90 -6.92 -1.94
CA ALA A 261 10.95 -6.08 -1.37
C ALA A 261 11.92 -6.90 -0.51
N VAL A 262 11.41 -7.67 0.45
CA VAL A 262 12.25 -8.50 1.33
C VAL A 262 13.04 -9.53 0.52
N ARG A 263 12.44 -10.13 -0.51
CA ARG A 263 13.13 -11.07 -1.40
C ARG A 263 14.24 -10.39 -2.22
N ALA A 264 14.02 -9.16 -2.68
CA ALA A 264 15.05 -8.38 -3.37
C ALA A 264 16.22 -8.07 -2.42
N ALA A 265 15.94 -7.60 -1.21
CA ALA A 265 16.97 -7.33 -0.20
C ALA A 265 17.78 -8.59 0.19
N ALA A 266 17.11 -9.74 0.33
CA ALA A 266 17.77 -11.04 0.59
C ALA A 266 18.73 -11.48 -0.53
N ARG A 267 18.56 -10.93 -1.74
CA ARG A 267 19.40 -11.15 -2.93
C ARG A 267 20.41 -10.03 -3.16
N ASN A 268 20.69 -9.21 -2.14
CA ASN A 268 21.57 -8.05 -2.22
C ASN A 268 21.11 -7.00 -3.26
N ARG A 269 19.80 -6.91 -3.50
CA ARG A 269 19.17 -5.95 -4.41
C ARG A 269 18.37 -4.92 -3.63
N VAL A 270 19.04 -4.21 -2.70
CA VAL A 270 18.37 -3.34 -1.74
C VAL A 270 17.83 -2.07 -2.42
N GLN A 271 18.43 -1.62 -3.53
CA GLN A 271 17.90 -0.48 -4.29
C GLN A 271 16.53 -0.86 -4.88
N THR A 272 16.41 -2.04 -5.51
CA THR A 272 15.13 -2.56 -5.98
C THR A 272 14.13 -2.69 -4.83
N SER A 273 14.58 -3.21 -3.68
CA SER A 273 13.74 -3.33 -2.48
C SER A 273 13.15 -1.98 -2.04
N PHE A 274 13.98 -0.93 -1.96
CA PHE A 274 13.53 0.41 -1.54
C PHE A 274 12.63 1.06 -2.58
N ASN A 275 12.93 0.91 -3.87
CA ASN A 275 12.08 1.43 -4.93
C ASN A 275 10.68 0.80 -4.92
N LEU A 276 10.59 -0.52 -4.70
CA LEU A 276 9.31 -1.22 -4.57
C LEU A 276 8.53 -0.71 -3.36
N ALA A 277 9.18 -0.66 -2.19
CA ALA A 277 8.54 -0.27 -0.94
C ALA A 277 8.07 1.20 -0.97
N LEU A 278 8.99 2.14 -1.23
CA LEU A 278 8.69 3.57 -1.24
C LEU A 278 7.77 3.95 -2.40
N GLY A 279 7.95 3.34 -3.58
CA GLY A 279 7.06 3.54 -4.72
C GLY A 279 5.61 3.15 -4.41
N SER A 280 5.41 2.02 -3.70
CA SER A 280 4.09 1.60 -3.24
C SER A 280 3.47 2.57 -2.25
N ALA A 281 4.23 3.07 -1.26
CA ALA A 281 3.71 4.08 -0.32
C ALA A 281 3.36 5.39 -1.04
N LEU A 282 4.20 5.84 -1.97
CA LEU A 282 3.94 7.04 -2.77
C LEU A 282 2.67 6.92 -3.60
N ALA A 283 2.44 5.77 -4.23
CA ALA A 283 1.21 5.48 -4.96
C ALA A 283 -0.01 5.44 -4.04
N SER A 284 0.08 4.75 -2.90
CA SER A 284 -0.98 4.69 -1.89
C SER A 284 -1.37 6.10 -1.47
N ILE A 285 -0.47 6.94 -0.97
CA ILE A 285 -0.86 8.30 -0.52
C ILE A 285 -1.25 9.20 -1.70
N GLY A 286 -0.42 9.21 -2.75
CA GLY A 286 -0.53 10.13 -3.87
C GLY A 286 -1.79 9.93 -4.73
N LEU A 287 -2.32 8.71 -4.79
CA LEU A 287 -3.52 8.38 -5.55
C LEU A 287 -4.75 8.14 -4.67
N THR A 288 -4.61 7.58 -3.47
CA THR A 288 -5.76 7.25 -2.60
C THR A 288 -6.42 8.49 -2.03
N ILE A 289 -5.64 9.47 -1.56
CA ILE A 289 -6.18 10.70 -0.97
C ILE A 289 -7.04 11.52 -1.96
N PRO A 290 -6.58 11.86 -3.18
CA PRO A 290 -7.42 12.58 -4.14
C PRO A 290 -8.66 11.76 -4.51
N THR A 291 -8.52 10.44 -4.68
CA THR A 291 -9.64 9.58 -5.06
C THR A 291 -10.72 9.53 -3.97
N ILE A 292 -10.31 9.31 -2.71
CA ILE A 292 -11.24 9.31 -1.57
C ILE A 292 -11.83 10.69 -1.35
N GLY A 293 -11.07 11.78 -1.55
CA GLY A 293 -11.60 13.14 -1.46
C GLY A 293 -12.74 13.39 -2.45
N VAL A 294 -12.59 12.93 -3.70
CA VAL A 294 -13.66 12.98 -4.71
C VAL A 294 -14.85 12.11 -4.29
N VAL A 295 -14.61 10.85 -3.91
CA VAL A 295 -15.69 9.93 -3.53
C VAL A 295 -16.47 10.43 -2.32
N ALA A 296 -15.78 10.88 -1.26
CA ALA A 296 -16.41 11.43 -0.06
C ALA A 296 -17.24 12.67 -0.38
N SER A 297 -16.73 13.56 -1.25
CA SER A 297 -17.48 14.74 -1.70
C SER A 297 -18.73 14.38 -2.51
N LEU A 298 -18.68 13.34 -3.35
CA LEU A 298 -19.82 12.87 -4.13
C LEU A 298 -20.87 12.17 -3.27
N LEU A 299 -20.43 11.42 -2.25
CA LEU A 299 -21.31 10.70 -1.31
C LEU A 299 -21.81 11.57 -0.15
N GLY A 300 -21.32 12.81 -0.03
CA GLY A 300 -21.63 13.71 1.09
C GLY A 300 -21.18 13.18 2.45
N GLN A 301 -20.16 12.32 2.49
CA GLN A 301 -19.65 11.73 3.73
C GLN A 301 -18.55 12.61 4.36
N PRO A 302 -18.54 12.78 5.69
CA PRO A 302 -17.46 13.48 6.37
C PRO A 302 -16.16 12.69 6.23
N LEU A 303 -15.07 13.40 5.93
CA LEU A 303 -13.73 12.84 5.80
C LEU A 303 -12.77 13.50 6.78
N THR A 304 -12.31 12.72 7.76
CA THR A 304 -11.39 13.17 8.79
C THR A 304 -9.98 12.67 8.48
N LEU A 305 -9.15 13.55 7.91
CA LEU A 305 -7.79 13.20 7.48
C LEU A 305 -6.71 13.50 8.51
N GLY A 306 -6.93 14.47 9.40
CA GLY A 306 -5.92 14.90 10.35
C GLY A 306 -5.59 13.83 11.38
N LEU A 307 -4.29 13.60 11.60
CA LEU A 307 -3.77 12.65 12.57
C LEU A 307 -3.87 13.19 14.01
N PRO A 308 -4.13 12.30 14.99
CA PRO A 308 -4.02 12.64 16.40
C PRO A 308 -2.55 12.80 16.81
N SER A 309 -2.31 13.47 17.95
CA SER A 309 -0.97 13.84 18.41
C SER A 309 0.01 12.67 18.51
N LYS A 310 -0.43 11.50 18.96
CA LYS A 310 0.42 10.31 19.06
C LYS A 310 0.95 9.86 17.69
N ASP A 311 0.07 9.86 16.69
CA ASP A 311 0.38 9.38 15.34
C ASP A 311 1.26 10.38 14.59
N LEU A 312 1.07 11.68 14.87
CA LEU A 312 1.96 12.76 14.41
C LEU A 312 3.39 12.59 14.92
N VAL A 313 3.56 12.27 16.21
CA VAL A 313 4.89 12.06 16.81
C VAL A 313 5.57 10.83 16.20
N LEU A 314 4.84 9.73 16.02
CA LEU A 314 5.37 8.53 15.36
C LEU A 314 5.73 8.77 13.89
N LEU A 315 4.92 9.56 13.16
CA LEU A 315 5.22 9.94 11.78
C LEU A 315 6.51 10.77 11.73
N ALA A 316 6.64 11.78 12.59
CA ALA A 316 7.83 12.62 12.65
C ALA A 316 9.09 11.82 13.00
N LEU A 317 9.01 10.92 14.00
CA LEU A 317 10.10 10.01 14.35
C LEU A 317 10.51 9.15 13.16
N THR A 318 9.53 8.58 12.45
CA THR A 318 9.76 7.74 11.26
C THR A 318 10.49 8.51 10.16
N VAL A 319 10.07 9.75 9.87
CA VAL A 319 10.70 10.59 8.86
C VAL A 319 12.16 10.88 9.24
N VAL A 320 12.42 11.31 10.47
CA VAL A 320 13.78 11.62 10.96
C VAL A 320 14.67 10.39 10.84
N VAL A 321 14.22 9.24 11.34
CA VAL A 321 15.01 7.99 11.30
C VAL A 321 15.23 7.48 9.88
N SER A 322 14.23 7.62 9.01
CA SER A 322 14.36 7.24 7.59
C SER A 322 15.42 8.08 6.88
N VAL A 323 15.44 9.39 7.12
CA VAL A 323 16.47 10.29 6.57
C VAL A 323 17.86 9.92 7.10
N MET A 324 18.00 9.68 8.40
CA MET A 324 19.28 9.27 9.01
C MET A 324 19.77 7.91 8.49
N THR A 325 18.86 7.00 8.15
CA THR A 325 19.18 5.69 7.57
C THR A 325 19.66 5.79 6.13
N VAL A 326 19.05 6.68 5.34
CA VAL A 326 19.31 6.80 3.91
C VAL A 326 20.48 7.73 3.58
N ALA A 327 20.69 8.78 4.36
CA ALA A 327 21.72 9.79 4.10
C ALA A 327 23.14 9.22 3.90
N PRO A 328 23.58 8.16 4.62
CA PRO A 328 24.92 7.59 4.42
C PRO A 328 25.09 6.76 3.14
N GLY A 329 24.02 6.42 2.42
CA GLY A 329 24.07 5.51 1.25
C GLY A 329 24.37 4.05 1.58
N ARG A 330 24.42 3.72 2.87
CA ARG A 330 24.67 2.37 3.38
C ARG A 330 23.94 2.13 4.68
N ALA A 331 23.46 0.92 4.88
CA ALA A 331 22.74 0.51 6.07
C ALA A 331 23.32 -0.78 6.67
N THR A 332 23.21 -0.89 7.99
CA THR A 332 23.65 -2.04 8.79
C THR A 332 22.46 -2.63 9.56
N LEU A 333 22.70 -3.74 10.26
CA LEU A 333 21.72 -4.39 11.12
C LEU A 333 21.04 -3.41 12.09
N LEU A 334 21.79 -2.43 12.62
CA LEU A 334 21.26 -1.46 13.58
C LEU A 334 20.10 -0.66 12.99
N GLN A 335 20.22 -0.17 11.75
CA GLN A 335 19.15 0.61 11.12
C GLN A 335 17.90 -0.25 10.89
N GLY A 336 18.07 -1.50 10.46
CA GLY A 336 16.96 -2.44 10.35
C GLY A 336 16.23 -2.65 11.69
N THR A 337 16.99 -2.85 12.78
CA THR A 337 16.43 -3.01 14.13
C THR A 337 15.73 -1.75 14.63
N VAL A 338 16.26 -0.55 14.38
CA VAL A 338 15.63 0.71 14.78
C VAL A 338 14.28 0.88 14.07
N HIS A 339 14.23 0.67 12.75
CA HIS A 339 12.97 0.71 12.01
C HIS A 339 11.96 -0.33 12.53
N LEU A 340 12.38 -1.57 12.76
CA LEU A 340 11.48 -2.60 13.31
C LEU A 340 11.02 -2.30 14.74
N SER A 341 11.84 -1.63 15.55
CA SER A 341 11.43 -1.14 16.87
C SER A 341 10.32 -0.10 16.77
N ILE A 342 10.44 0.85 15.84
CA ILE A 342 9.41 1.86 15.59
C ILE A 342 8.14 1.20 15.06
N PHE A 343 8.27 0.21 14.17
CA PHE A 343 7.14 -0.58 13.68
C PHE A 343 6.44 -1.33 14.81
N GLY A 344 7.19 -1.96 15.71
CA GLY A 344 6.66 -2.62 16.89
C GLY A 344 5.90 -1.66 17.80
N ALA A 345 6.45 -0.46 18.04
CA ALA A 345 5.78 0.59 18.80
C ALA A 345 4.48 1.05 18.11
N PHE A 346 4.48 1.22 16.79
CA PHE A 346 3.28 1.53 16.01
C PHE A 346 2.19 0.46 16.16
N ILE A 347 2.51 -0.82 15.99
CA ILE A 347 1.53 -1.90 16.15
C ILE A 347 1.02 -1.97 17.60
N PHE A 348 1.92 -1.85 18.58
CA PHE A 348 1.55 -1.86 19.99
C PHE A 348 0.60 -0.70 20.32
N LEU A 349 0.92 0.53 19.92
CA LEU A 349 0.09 1.72 20.15
C LEU A 349 -1.16 1.78 19.25
N ALA A 350 -1.24 0.97 18.20
CA ALA A 350 -2.48 0.80 17.43
C ALA A 350 -3.45 -0.13 18.16
N LEU A 351 -2.94 -1.19 18.80
CA LEU A 351 -3.72 -2.16 19.58
C LEU A 351 -4.06 -1.66 20.99
N THR A 352 -3.14 -0.91 21.60
CA THR A 352 -3.19 -0.40 22.97
C THR A 352 -2.81 1.10 22.96
N PRO A 353 -3.74 1.98 22.56
CA PRO A 353 -3.48 3.39 22.25
C PRO A 353 -3.17 4.29 23.44
#